data_AF-A0A970C2Q5-F1
#
_entry.id   AF-A0A970C2Q5-F1
#
_cell.length_a   1.000
_cell.length_b   1.000
_cell.length_c   1.000
_cell.angle_alpha   90.00
_cell.angle_beta   90.00
_cell.angle_gamma   90.00
#
_symmetry.space_group_name_H-M   'P 1'
#
loop_
_entity.id
_entity.type
_entity.pdbx_description
1 polymer ?
#
loop_
_entity_poly.entity_id
_entity_poly.type
_entity_poly.pdbx_seq_one_letter_code
_entity_poly.pdbx_strand_id
1 'polypeptide(L)'
;MNPGYYQSEWAALREADPDVRDVRALADRLALAFLDDHYYRGVFDADAIELLCEMGVHFEDEPRRCAAAAALFGIVVEGLCDDFEPLQAEAYNNVMSCVLSHCRRWPGAAALDRDLSSFALESFQDIYRRSERLRCEHQAPFAAAGRPVEKVLLLSRVTLGADVAITSVLVQRLADRFAQADLVIVGGPKLGELFGAHPRLRVRPVDYPRRGGMLERFAVWQAVLAAVRDEIGGLPAGAGVIVDPDSRLSQLGVLPVAQGDALAFFNSRQYDESTARLAMAELANRWADSVFGPGPRRYPRVWLPSEPLRRGRAFCDRCRAGGRRLVCVSFGVGGNDRKRVGERFERLLIAGLLAEPHTCVLLDSGAGQVERARTAGLLAEMGAGGHAVCRTTLEAPEGPDGSARLIAVETGIGEFAAVIGSADEYIGYDSAGQHLAAAQAVPCYTVFAGTNDTRFVRRWRAFGPGEFHVIHADTLRDGPGGDEGRTVARVLDRRREACGGAAAAIARPALCGSPGGP
;
A
#
# COMPACT_ATOMS: atom_id res chain seq x y z
N MET A 1 -3.87 -16.82 -27.71
CA MET A 1 -2.46 -16.60 -28.03
C MET A 1 -1.96 -17.75 -28.89
N ASN A 2 -0.90 -17.57 -29.69
CA ASN A 2 -0.11 -18.70 -30.22
C ASN A 2 1.22 -18.73 -29.44
N PRO A 3 1.36 -19.57 -28.39
CA PRO A 3 2.58 -19.63 -27.56
C PRO A 3 3.86 -19.84 -28.38
N GLY A 4 3.77 -20.58 -29.49
CA GLY A 4 4.91 -20.84 -30.38
C GLY A 4 5.49 -19.58 -31.05
N TYR A 5 4.69 -18.52 -31.22
CA TYR A 5 5.17 -17.24 -31.76
C TYR A 5 6.15 -16.57 -30.78
N TYR A 6 5.75 -16.39 -29.52
CA TYR A 6 6.60 -15.73 -28.52
C TYR A 6 7.82 -16.57 -28.13
N GLN A 7 7.70 -17.90 -28.15
CA GLN A 7 8.84 -18.80 -27.98
C GLN A 7 9.87 -18.62 -29.12
N SER A 8 9.42 -18.48 -30.36
CA SER A 8 10.29 -18.24 -31.51
C SER A 8 10.97 -16.87 -31.45
N GLU A 9 10.23 -15.83 -31.08
CA GLU A 9 10.77 -14.48 -30.86
C GLU A 9 11.82 -14.48 -29.75
N TRP A 10 11.56 -15.19 -28.65
CA TRP A 10 12.52 -15.31 -27.56
C TRP A 10 13.79 -16.07 -27.97
N ALA A 11 13.66 -17.16 -28.72
CA ALA A 11 14.81 -17.90 -29.24
C ALA A 11 15.68 -17.03 -30.15
N ALA A 12 15.08 -16.32 -31.11
CA ALA A 12 15.78 -15.39 -31.98
C ALA A 12 16.44 -14.25 -31.18
N LEU A 13 15.75 -13.73 -30.16
CA LEU A 13 16.26 -12.65 -29.34
C LEU A 13 17.50 -13.10 -28.54
N ARG A 14 17.48 -14.31 -27.99
CA ARG A 14 18.63 -14.90 -27.26
C ARG A 14 19.87 -15.04 -28.13
N GLU A 15 19.70 -15.41 -29.40
CA GLU A 15 20.80 -15.55 -30.36
C GLU A 15 21.45 -14.19 -30.71
N ALA A 16 20.72 -13.08 -30.54
CA ALA A 16 21.14 -11.74 -30.94
C ALA A 16 21.88 -10.94 -29.84
N ASP A 17 22.13 -11.49 -28.65
CA ASP A 17 22.63 -10.78 -27.45
C ASP A 17 21.89 -9.46 -27.17
N PRO A 18 20.63 -9.55 -26.73
CA PRO A 18 19.71 -8.41 -26.71
C PRO A 18 20.07 -7.42 -25.60
N ASP A 19 19.73 -6.15 -25.77
CA ASP A 19 19.86 -5.19 -24.67
C ASP A 19 18.68 -5.30 -23.69
N VAL A 20 18.72 -4.51 -22.61
CA VAL A 20 17.67 -4.50 -21.57
C VAL A 20 16.31 -4.05 -22.14
N ARG A 21 16.30 -3.13 -23.11
CA ARG A 21 15.08 -2.60 -23.73
C ARG A 21 14.43 -3.65 -24.62
N ASP A 22 15.24 -4.42 -25.35
CA ASP A 22 14.73 -5.48 -26.21
C ASP A 22 14.03 -6.57 -25.39
N VAL A 23 14.69 -7.03 -24.32
CA VAL A 23 14.12 -8.00 -23.36
C VAL A 23 12.84 -7.44 -22.75
N ARG A 24 12.85 -6.17 -22.34
CA ARG A 24 11.68 -5.51 -21.75
C ARG A 24 10.52 -5.43 -22.74
N ALA A 25 10.78 -5.05 -23.98
CA ALA A 25 9.75 -4.90 -25.00
C ALA A 25 9.06 -6.23 -25.31
N LEU A 26 9.83 -7.33 -25.43
CA LEU A 26 9.25 -8.66 -25.62
C LEU A 26 8.44 -9.11 -24.40
N ALA A 27 8.98 -8.93 -23.19
CA ALA A 27 8.30 -9.31 -21.96
C ALA A 27 6.99 -8.54 -21.74
N ASP A 28 6.99 -7.23 -22.01
CA ASP A 28 5.79 -6.39 -21.90
C ASP A 28 4.71 -6.84 -22.91
N ARG A 29 5.09 -7.11 -24.17
CA ARG A 29 4.14 -7.63 -25.19
C ARG A 29 3.52 -8.97 -24.76
N LEU A 30 4.34 -9.89 -24.26
CA LEU A 30 3.88 -11.20 -23.80
C LEU A 30 2.95 -11.09 -22.60
N ALA A 31 3.31 -10.27 -21.60
CA ALA A 31 2.50 -10.02 -20.41
C ALA A 31 1.13 -9.40 -20.76
N LEU A 32 1.11 -8.43 -21.67
CA LEU A 32 -0.13 -7.81 -22.15
C LEU A 32 -1.00 -8.79 -22.93
N ALA A 33 -0.40 -9.58 -23.84
CA ALA A 33 -1.14 -10.59 -24.59
C ALA A 33 -1.76 -11.66 -23.67
N PHE A 34 -1.07 -12.03 -22.59
CA PHE A 34 -1.63 -12.92 -21.56
C PHE A 34 -2.87 -12.31 -20.91
N LEU A 35 -2.80 -11.05 -20.48
CA LEU A 35 -3.94 -10.36 -19.87
C LEU A 35 -5.09 -10.17 -20.85
N ASP A 36 -4.83 -9.84 -22.11
CA ASP A 36 -5.86 -9.68 -23.14
C ASP A 36 -6.65 -10.98 -23.34
N ASP A 37 -5.97 -12.11 -23.50
CA ASP A 37 -6.64 -13.40 -23.65
C ASP A 37 -7.35 -13.85 -22.37
N HIS A 38 -6.76 -13.57 -21.20
CA HIS A 38 -7.39 -13.87 -19.92
C HIS A 38 -8.67 -13.06 -19.72
N TYR A 39 -8.64 -11.74 -19.92
CA TYR A 39 -9.79 -10.86 -19.75
C TYR A 39 -10.86 -11.09 -20.81
N TYR A 40 -10.48 -11.35 -22.06
CA TYR A 40 -11.45 -11.54 -23.13
C TYR A 40 -12.05 -12.95 -23.15
N ARG A 41 -11.25 -14.00 -22.88
CA ARG A 41 -11.65 -15.40 -23.05
C ARG A 41 -11.73 -16.20 -21.75
N GLY A 42 -11.27 -15.65 -20.63
CA GLY A 42 -11.13 -16.38 -19.37
C GLY A 42 -10.06 -17.48 -19.40
N VAL A 43 -9.15 -17.45 -20.39
CA VAL A 43 -8.14 -18.51 -20.57
C VAL A 43 -6.93 -18.23 -19.70
N PHE A 44 -6.46 -19.23 -18.97
CA PHE A 44 -5.16 -19.22 -18.31
C PHE A 44 -4.13 -19.90 -19.22
N ASP A 45 -3.21 -19.11 -19.78
CA ASP A 45 -2.12 -19.60 -20.62
C ASP A 45 -0.84 -19.78 -19.77
N ALA A 46 -0.60 -21.01 -19.34
CA ALA A 46 0.57 -21.35 -18.52
C ALA A 46 1.90 -21.12 -19.28
N ASP A 47 1.93 -21.40 -20.59
CA ASP A 47 3.15 -21.29 -21.40
C ASP A 47 3.66 -19.86 -21.46
N ALA A 48 2.75 -18.88 -21.52
CA ALA A 48 3.10 -17.47 -21.47
C ALA A 48 3.76 -17.07 -20.13
N ILE A 49 3.23 -17.58 -19.01
CA ILE A 49 3.80 -17.32 -17.68
C ILE A 49 5.15 -18.03 -17.50
N GLU A 50 5.27 -19.27 -17.96
CA GLU A 50 6.52 -20.02 -17.91
C GLU A 50 7.61 -19.35 -18.75
N LEU A 51 7.27 -18.82 -19.94
CA LEU A 51 8.21 -18.08 -20.78
C LEU A 51 8.66 -16.76 -20.10
N LEU A 52 7.76 -16.02 -19.45
CA LEU A 52 8.14 -14.85 -18.63
C LEU A 52 9.07 -15.25 -17.47
N CYS A 53 8.86 -16.42 -16.87
CA CYS A 53 9.75 -16.96 -15.84
C CYS A 53 11.12 -17.28 -16.40
N GLU A 54 11.20 -17.98 -17.54
CA GLU A 54 12.45 -18.29 -18.24
C GLU A 54 13.24 -17.01 -18.53
N MET A 55 12.60 -16.01 -19.15
CA MET A 55 13.22 -14.71 -19.44
C MET A 55 13.76 -14.03 -18.17
N GLY A 56 13.06 -14.15 -17.04
CA GLY A 56 13.41 -13.54 -15.76
C GLY A 56 14.61 -14.14 -15.04
N VAL A 57 15.08 -15.32 -15.49
CA VAL A 57 16.21 -16.04 -14.87
C VAL A 57 17.29 -16.44 -15.87
N HIS A 58 17.07 -16.23 -17.18
CA HIS A 58 18.01 -16.61 -18.24
C HIS A 58 19.35 -15.86 -18.17
N PHE A 59 19.33 -14.55 -17.90
CA PHE A 59 20.52 -13.71 -17.96
C PHE A 59 21.31 -13.73 -16.65
N GLU A 60 22.65 -13.61 -16.75
CA GLU A 60 23.54 -13.48 -15.60
C GLU A 60 23.55 -12.05 -15.01
N ASP A 61 23.30 -11.04 -15.84
CA ASP A 61 23.24 -9.66 -15.38
C ASP A 61 21.86 -9.31 -14.76
N GLU A 62 21.91 -8.51 -13.71
CA GLU A 62 20.73 -8.08 -12.97
C GLU A 62 19.76 -7.22 -13.80
N PRO A 63 20.21 -6.24 -14.62
CA PRO A 63 19.31 -5.40 -15.41
C PRO A 63 18.41 -6.18 -16.38
N ARG A 64 18.94 -7.13 -17.15
CA ARG A 64 18.15 -7.92 -18.10
C ARG A 64 17.18 -8.86 -17.38
N ARG A 65 17.60 -9.52 -16.28
CA ARG A 65 16.68 -10.32 -15.44
C ARG A 65 15.53 -9.48 -14.88
N CYS A 66 15.83 -8.28 -14.41
CA CYS A 66 14.84 -7.37 -13.84
C CYS A 66 13.84 -6.87 -14.89
N ALA A 67 14.20 -6.81 -16.17
CA ALA A 67 13.30 -6.37 -17.24
C ALA A 67 12.07 -7.30 -17.37
N ALA A 68 12.30 -8.61 -17.44
CA ALA A 68 11.22 -9.59 -17.54
C ALA A 68 10.44 -9.74 -16.23
N ALA A 69 11.14 -9.74 -15.08
CA ALA A 69 10.47 -9.74 -13.77
C ALA A 69 9.57 -8.50 -13.60
N ALA A 70 9.97 -7.34 -14.11
CA ALA A 70 9.15 -6.14 -14.04
C ALA A 70 7.88 -6.23 -14.91
N ALA A 71 7.90 -6.93 -16.04
CA ALA A 71 6.70 -7.20 -16.82
C ALA A 71 5.75 -8.17 -16.07
N LEU A 72 6.26 -9.30 -15.57
CA LEU A 72 5.46 -10.26 -14.82
C LEU A 72 4.82 -9.62 -13.58
N PHE A 73 5.60 -8.92 -12.76
CA PHE A 73 5.07 -8.35 -11.52
C PHE A 73 4.29 -7.05 -11.73
N GLY A 74 4.78 -6.16 -12.60
CA GLY A 74 4.20 -4.83 -12.79
C GLY A 74 3.03 -4.79 -13.77
N ILE A 75 2.93 -5.74 -14.71
CA ILE A 75 1.80 -5.83 -15.65
C ILE A 75 0.84 -6.93 -15.19
N VAL A 76 1.28 -8.18 -15.15
CA VAL A 76 0.38 -9.32 -14.86
C VAL A 76 -0.08 -9.32 -13.40
N VAL A 77 0.85 -9.39 -12.45
CA VAL A 77 0.49 -9.51 -11.02
C VAL A 77 -0.22 -8.26 -10.52
N GLU A 78 0.28 -7.05 -10.81
CA GLU A 78 -0.40 -5.82 -10.41
C GLU A 78 -1.78 -5.70 -11.08
N GLY A 79 -1.91 -6.03 -12.37
CA GLY A 79 -3.19 -6.02 -13.09
C GLY A 79 -4.24 -6.93 -12.46
N LEU A 80 -3.88 -8.17 -12.12
CA LEU A 80 -4.80 -9.13 -11.48
C LEU A 80 -5.09 -8.80 -10.00
N CYS A 81 -4.23 -8.02 -9.34
CA CYS A 81 -4.37 -7.75 -7.91
C CYS A 81 -5.37 -6.65 -7.57
N ASP A 82 -5.60 -5.72 -8.50
CA ASP A 82 -6.20 -4.42 -8.20
C ASP A 82 -7.72 -4.38 -8.40
N ASP A 83 -8.36 -5.15 -9.29
CA ASP A 83 -9.80 -4.90 -9.56
C ASP A 83 -10.78 -5.62 -8.60
N PHE A 84 -10.27 -6.30 -7.57
CA PHE A 84 -11.07 -6.97 -6.52
C PHE A 84 -12.17 -7.91 -7.06
N GLU A 85 -12.04 -8.40 -8.30
CA GLU A 85 -12.98 -9.32 -8.91
C GLU A 85 -12.62 -10.78 -8.58
N PRO A 86 -13.60 -11.66 -8.27
CA PRO A 86 -13.33 -13.04 -7.89
C PRO A 86 -12.51 -13.81 -8.92
N LEU A 87 -12.82 -13.64 -10.21
CA LEU A 87 -12.16 -14.32 -11.32
C LEU A 87 -10.67 -13.94 -11.41
N GLN A 88 -10.33 -12.71 -11.02
CA GLN A 88 -8.94 -12.24 -10.99
C GLN A 88 -8.16 -12.78 -9.77
N ALA A 89 -8.83 -13.02 -8.64
CA ALA A 89 -8.19 -13.65 -7.48
C ALA A 89 -7.78 -15.11 -7.78
N GLU A 90 -8.63 -15.86 -8.47
CA GLU A 90 -8.32 -17.21 -8.97
C GLU A 90 -7.19 -17.17 -10.01
N ALA A 91 -7.26 -16.24 -10.96
CA ALA A 91 -6.21 -16.05 -11.96
C ALA A 91 -4.85 -15.73 -11.33
N TYR A 92 -4.82 -14.87 -10.29
CA TYR A 92 -3.61 -14.57 -9.54
C TYR A 92 -3.02 -15.84 -8.90
N ASN A 93 -3.86 -16.65 -8.25
CA ASN A 93 -3.43 -17.90 -7.63
C ASN A 93 -2.88 -18.90 -8.67
N ASN A 94 -3.48 -18.99 -9.86
CA ASN A 94 -2.95 -19.77 -10.98
C ASN A 94 -1.58 -19.26 -11.44
N VAL A 95 -1.46 -17.95 -11.70
CA VAL A 95 -0.18 -17.33 -12.10
C VAL A 95 0.89 -17.62 -11.08
N MET A 96 0.66 -17.33 -9.80
CA MET A 96 1.69 -17.54 -8.76
C MET A 96 2.04 -19.01 -8.55
N SER A 97 1.07 -19.92 -8.67
CA SER A 97 1.32 -21.36 -8.60
C SER A 97 2.21 -21.83 -9.75
N CYS A 98 1.97 -21.31 -10.96
CA CYS A 98 2.79 -21.57 -12.14
C CYS A 98 4.21 -21.03 -11.95
N VAL A 99 4.35 -19.76 -11.56
CA VAL A 99 5.64 -19.12 -11.30
C VAL A 99 6.46 -19.91 -10.27
N LEU A 100 5.88 -20.25 -9.12
CA LEU A 100 6.59 -21.00 -8.07
C LEU A 100 7.01 -22.41 -8.52
N SER A 101 6.11 -23.10 -9.24
CA SER A 101 6.38 -24.45 -9.77
C SER A 101 7.46 -24.45 -10.84
N HIS A 102 7.54 -23.39 -11.64
CA HIS A 102 8.59 -23.24 -12.63
C HIS A 102 9.92 -22.83 -11.98
N CYS A 103 9.91 -21.80 -11.13
CA CYS A 103 11.11 -21.25 -10.50
C CYS A 103 11.84 -22.23 -9.57
N ARG A 104 11.12 -23.08 -8.83
CA ARG A 104 11.76 -24.05 -7.92
C ARG A 104 12.71 -25.04 -8.62
N ARG A 105 12.54 -25.25 -9.93
CA ARG A 105 13.38 -26.15 -10.74
C ARG A 105 14.71 -25.50 -11.14
N TRP A 106 14.88 -24.20 -10.94
CA TRP A 106 16.11 -23.50 -11.30
C TRP A 106 17.22 -23.75 -10.28
N PRO A 107 18.49 -23.96 -10.72
CA PRO A 107 19.60 -24.24 -9.82
C PRO A 107 19.79 -23.18 -8.71
N GLY A 108 19.56 -21.90 -9.03
CA GLY A 108 19.62 -20.80 -8.06
C GLY A 108 18.48 -20.75 -7.04
N ALA A 109 17.46 -21.62 -7.17
CA ALA A 109 16.26 -21.66 -6.34
C ALA A 109 16.18 -22.91 -5.43
N ALA A 110 17.28 -23.63 -5.22
CA ALA A 110 17.30 -24.85 -4.38
C ALA A 110 16.77 -24.63 -2.96
N ALA A 111 16.94 -23.42 -2.41
CA ALA A 111 16.39 -23.09 -1.10
C ALA A 111 14.86 -22.91 -1.12
N LEU A 112 14.32 -22.29 -2.18
CA LEU A 112 12.87 -22.19 -2.42
C LEU A 112 12.24 -23.58 -2.55
N ASP A 113 12.87 -24.47 -3.33
CA ASP A 113 12.40 -25.85 -3.53
C ASP A 113 12.33 -26.62 -2.21
N ARG A 114 13.41 -26.60 -1.42
CA ARG A 114 13.45 -27.26 -0.11
C ARG A 114 12.39 -26.73 0.84
N ASP A 115 12.21 -25.41 0.90
CA ASP A 115 11.22 -24.80 1.80
C ASP A 115 9.79 -25.15 1.36
N LEU A 116 9.46 -25.10 0.07
CA LEU A 116 8.15 -25.55 -0.45
C LEU A 116 7.88 -27.02 -0.14
N SER A 117 8.87 -27.89 -0.37
CA SER A 117 8.78 -29.33 -0.06
C SER A 117 8.59 -29.59 1.43
N SER A 118 9.16 -28.76 2.31
CA SER A 118 8.90 -28.85 3.77
C SER A 118 7.44 -28.60 4.14
N PHE A 119 6.66 -27.93 3.29
CA PHE A 119 5.22 -27.74 3.42
C PHE A 119 4.38 -28.77 2.64
N ALA A 120 5.01 -29.83 2.12
CA ALA A 120 4.40 -30.81 1.22
C ALA A 120 3.77 -30.16 -0.04
N LEU A 121 4.39 -29.09 -0.53
CA LEU A 121 4.03 -28.45 -1.80
C LEU A 121 5.05 -28.90 -2.82
N GLU A 122 4.74 -29.93 -3.61
CA GLU A 122 5.67 -30.53 -4.59
C GLU A 122 5.33 -30.14 -6.04
N SER A 123 4.09 -29.75 -6.28
CA SER A 123 3.58 -29.45 -7.62
C SER A 123 2.76 -28.16 -7.68
N PHE A 124 2.47 -27.73 -8.91
CA PHE A 124 1.49 -26.68 -9.19
C PHE A 124 0.16 -26.93 -8.49
N GLN A 125 -0.33 -28.17 -8.56
CA GLN A 125 -1.63 -28.55 -8.00
C GLN A 125 -1.64 -28.44 -6.47
N ASP A 126 -0.54 -28.76 -5.80
CA ASP A 126 -0.45 -28.63 -4.34
C ASP A 126 -0.50 -27.17 -3.90
N ILE A 127 0.28 -26.32 -4.57
CA ILE A 127 0.32 -24.87 -4.31
C ILE A 127 -1.05 -24.25 -4.58
N TYR A 128 -1.62 -24.53 -5.74
CA TYR A 128 -2.91 -24.00 -6.17
C TYR A 128 -4.02 -24.41 -5.21
N ARG A 129 -4.21 -25.72 -4.97
CA ARG A 129 -5.25 -26.22 -4.08
C ARG A 129 -5.12 -25.68 -2.67
N ARG A 130 -3.89 -25.54 -2.16
CA ARG A 130 -3.67 -24.92 -0.84
C ARG A 130 -4.15 -23.47 -0.82
N SER A 131 -3.79 -22.69 -1.84
CA SER A 131 -4.17 -21.28 -1.93
C SER A 131 -5.68 -21.09 -2.07
N GLU A 132 -6.34 -21.90 -2.88
CA GLU A 132 -7.81 -21.89 -3.05
C GLU A 132 -8.52 -22.33 -1.77
N ARG A 133 -8.03 -23.39 -1.12
CA ARG A 133 -8.57 -23.84 0.16
C ARG A 133 -8.52 -22.73 1.21
N LEU A 134 -7.38 -22.02 1.32
CA LEU A 134 -7.22 -20.91 2.25
C LEU A 134 -8.19 -19.74 1.98
N ARG A 135 -8.59 -19.53 0.72
CA ARG A 135 -9.53 -18.47 0.32
C ARG A 135 -11.00 -18.87 0.52
N CYS A 136 -11.33 -20.12 0.25
CA CYS A 136 -12.71 -20.63 0.23
C CYS A 136 -13.18 -21.13 1.58
N GLU A 137 -12.29 -21.70 2.40
CA GLU A 137 -12.66 -22.20 3.72
C GLU A 137 -12.82 -21.05 4.71
N HIS A 138 -13.99 -20.98 5.37
CA HIS A 138 -14.16 -20.11 6.52
C HIS A 138 -13.23 -20.60 7.63
N GLN A 139 -12.33 -19.72 8.05
CA GLN A 139 -11.43 -20.04 9.15
C GLN A 139 -12.24 -20.27 10.41
N ALA A 140 -12.04 -21.44 11.03
CA ALA A 140 -12.60 -21.72 12.33
C ALA A 140 -12.14 -20.60 13.31
N PRO A 141 -13.04 -20.07 14.16
CA PRO A 141 -12.67 -19.03 15.08
C PRO A 141 -11.48 -19.46 15.94
N PHE A 142 -10.39 -18.70 15.87
CA PHE A 142 -9.18 -18.92 16.66
C PHE A 142 -9.49 -18.86 18.18
N ALA A 143 -10.55 -18.12 18.54
CA ALA A 143 -11.08 -18.01 19.89
C ALA A 143 -11.54 -19.35 20.51
N ALA A 144 -11.76 -20.41 19.72
CA ALA A 144 -12.31 -21.68 20.20
C ALA A 144 -11.33 -22.51 21.06
N ALA A 145 -10.04 -22.19 21.09
CA ALA A 145 -9.05 -23.05 21.74
C ALA A 145 -8.92 -22.85 23.26
N GLY A 146 -9.34 -21.72 23.83
CA GLY A 146 -9.20 -21.43 25.28
C GLY A 146 -7.75 -21.39 25.80
N ARG A 147 -6.74 -21.44 24.91
CA ARG A 147 -5.32 -21.46 25.25
C ARG A 147 -4.75 -20.05 25.34
N PRO A 148 -3.81 -19.79 26.26
CA PRO A 148 -3.14 -18.50 26.30
C PRO A 148 -2.29 -18.30 25.05
N VAL A 149 -2.48 -17.16 24.40
CA VAL A 149 -1.60 -16.69 23.31
C VAL A 149 -0.50 -15.84 23.94
N GLU A 150 0.74 -16.26 23.76
CA GLU A 150 1.94 -15.58 24.27
C GLU A 150 2.50 -14.61 23.24
N LYS A 151 2.35 -14.90 21.95
CA LYS A 151 2.90 -14.06 20.88
C LYS A 151 2.01 -14.02 19.64
N VAL A 152 1.88 -12.83 19.06
CA VAL A 152 1.20 -12.59 17.78
C VAL A 152 2.17 -11.97 16.77
N LEU A 153 2.32 -12.64 15.63
CA LEU A 153 3.06 -12.12 14.47
C LEU A 153 2.05 -11.62 13.45
N LEU A 154 2.10 -10.35 13.14
CA LEU A 154 1.28 -9.73 12.10
C LEU A 154 2.16 -9.43 10.88
N LEU A 155 1.86 -10.01 9.73
CA LEU A 155 2.59 -9.68 8.51
C LEU A 155 2.18 -8.28 8.03
N SER A 156 3.14 -7.49 7.58
CA SER A 156 2.86 -6.21 6.92
C SER A 156 2.21 -6.44 5.55
N ARG A 157 1.35 -5.53 5.09
CA ARG A 157 0.85 -5.50 3.70
C ARG A 157 1.92 -5.07 2.70
N VAL A 158 3.09 -4.65 3.15
CA VAL A 158 4.22 -4.06 2.41
C VAL A 158 3.96 -2.63 1.90
N THR A 159 2.71 -2.29 1.61
CA THR A 159 2.34 -0.93 1.22
C THR A 159 1.89 -0.13 2.44
N LEU A 160 2.56 1.01 2.68
CA LEU A 160 2.34 1.85 3.87
C LEU A 160 0.87 2.27 4.04
N GLY A 161 0.17 2.60 2.95
CA GLY A 161 -1.26 2.92 3.00
C GLY A 161 -2.13 1.76 3.49
N ALA A 162 -1.87 0.54 3.00
CA ALA A 162 -2.59 -0.64 3.45
C ALA A 162 -2.20 -1.05 4.87
N ASP A 163 -0.96 -0.83 5.29
CA ASP A 163 -0.57 -1.05 6.68
C ASP A 163 -1.30 -0.08 7.63
N VAL A 164 -1.44 1.18 7.25
CA VAL A 164 -2.25 2.13 8.02
C VAL A 164 -3.72 1.72 8.00
N ALA A 165 -4.30 1.37 6.84
CA ALA A 165 -5.73 1.06 6.73
C ALA A 165 -6.14 -0.27 7.37
N ILE A 166 -5.29 -1.31 7.28
CA ILE A 166 -5.61 -2.70 7.66
C ILE A 166 -4.79 -3.09 8.88
N THR A 167 -3.46 -3.08 8.76
CA THR A 167 -2.55 -3.59 9.79
C THR A 167 -2.76 -2.86 11.12
N SER A 168 -2.94 -1.54 11.12
CA SER A 168 -3.19 -0.79 12.38
C SER A 168 -4.53 -1.08 13.04
N VAL A 169 -5.56 -1.43 12.26
CA VAL A 169 -6.86 -1.89 12.79
C VAL A 169 -6.67 -3.25 13.46
N LEU A 170 -5.98 -4.17 12.79
CA LEU A 170 -5.70 -5.49 13.34
C LEU A 170 -4.81 -5.42 14.58
N VAL A 171 -3.79 -4.56 14.61
CA VAL A 171 -2.97 -4.31 15.82
C VAL A 171 -3.86 -3.95 17.01
N GLN A 172 -4.81 -3.03 16.85
CA GLN A 172 -5.71 -2.64 17.95
C GLN A 172 -6.59 -3.81 18.39
N ARG A 173 -7.20 -4.53 17.44
CA ARG A 173 -8.06 -5.69 17.71
C ARG A 173 -7.31 -6.81 18.42
N LEU A 174 -6.10 -7.11 17.98
CA LEU A 174 -5.24 -8.14 18.56
C LEU A 174 -4.70 -7.72 19.93
N ALA A 175 -4.38 -6.44 20.11
CA ALA A 175 -3.91 -5.92 21.39
C ALA A 175 -4.98 -6.01 22.49
N ASP A 176 -6.25 -5.75 22.14
CA ASP A 176 -7.41 -5.92 23.00
C ASP A 176 -7.65 -7.40 23.33
N ARG A 177 -7.65 -8.25 22.29
CA ARG A 177 -8.00 -9.67 22.42
C ARG A 177 -6.96 -10.47 23.20
N PHE A 178 -5.69 -10.15 22.96
CA PHE A 178 -4.53 -10.85 23.51
C PHE A 178 -3.73 -9.85 24.36
N ALA A 179 -4.32 -9.44 25.49
CA ALA A 179 -3.79 -8.37 26.34
C ALA A 179 -2.38 -8.64 26.90
N GLN A 180 -2.01 -9.92 27.03
CA GLN A 180 -0.71 -10.36 27.56
C GLN A 180 0.26 -10.83 26.48
N ALA A 181 -0.14 -10.82 25.20
CA ALA A 181 0.71 -11.30 24.13
C ALA A 181 1.68 -10.21 23.65
N ASP A 182 2.90 -10.64 23.34
CA ASP A 182 3.87 -9.86 22.60
C ASP A 182 3.40 -9.67 21.15
N LEU A 183 3.38 -8.42 20.67
CA LEU A 183 2.97 -8.11 19.30
C LEU A 183 4.19 -7.77 18.44
N VAL A 184 4.31 -8.47 17.31
CA VAL A 184 5.41 -8.27 16.36
C VAL A 184 4.82 -8.05 14.97
N ILE A 185 5.16 -6.94 14.31
CA ILE A 185 4.90 -6.79 12.88
C ILE A 185 6.13 -7.23 12.11
N VAL A 186 5.96 -8.14 11.15
CA VAL A 186 7.01 -8.55 10.21
C VAL A 186 6.87 -7.73 8.93
N GLY A 187 7.85 -6.87 8.65
CA GLY A 187 7.80 -5.97 7.48
C GLY A 187 8.93 -4.95 7.46
N GLY A 188 8.89 -4.02 6.50
CA GLY A 188 9.98 -3.06 6.29
C GLY A 188 10.19 -2.08 7.46
N PRO A 189 11.40 -1.50 7.60
CA PRO A 189 11.79 -0.66 8.73
C PRO A 189 10.98 0.64 8.82
N LYS A 190 10.43 1.12 7.70
CA LYS A 190 9.54 2.31 7.67
C LYS A 190 8.29 2.16 8.53
N LEU A 191 7.89 0.94 8.89
CA LEU A 191 6.80 0.71 9.84
C LEU A 191 7.14 1.22 11.24
N GLY A 192 8.43 1.26 11.61
CA GLY A 192 8.88 1.85 12.86
C GLY A 192 8.60 3.35 12.94
N GLU A 193 8.63 4.06 11.82
CA GLU A 193 8.27 5.48 11.77
C GLU A 193 6.77 5.73 12.01
N LEU A 194 5.91 4.75 11.66
CA LEU A 194 4.45 4.88 11.77
C LEU A 194 3.87 4.25 13.04
N PHE A 195 4.48 3.18 13.53
CA PHE A 195 3.94 2.36 14.62
C PHE A 195 4.89 2.23 15.82
N GLY A 196 6.10 2.82 15.75
CA GLY A 196 7.17 2.63 16.72
C GLY A 196 6.89 3.17 18.13
N ALA A 197 5.87 4.02 18.32
CA ALA A 197 5.47 4.48 19.65
C ALA A 197 4.38 3.60 20.32
N HIS A 198 3.94 2.52 19.67
CA HIS A 198 2.97 1.62 20.31
C HIS A 198 3.67 0.80 21.41
N PRO A 199 3.15 0.79 22.66
CA PRO A 199 3.92 0.32 23.83
C PRO A 199 4.23 -1.18 23.86
N ARG A 200 3.44 -2.01 23.17
CA ARG A 200 3.63 -3.47 23.13
C ARG A 200 3.99 -4.04 21.75
N LEU A 201 4.26 -3.17 20.79
CA LEU A 201 4.46 -3.58 19.40
C LEU A 201 5.89 -3.29 19.00
N ARG A 202 6.54 -4.28 18.39
CA ARG A 202 7.81 -4.05 17.68
C ARG A 202 7.73 -4.44 16.22
N VAL A 203 8.63 -3.87 15.44
CA VAL A 203 8.84 -4.25 14.04
C VAL A 203 10.00 -5.23 13.97
N ARG A 204 9.78 -6.38 13.34
CA ARG A 204 10.83 -7.32 12.90
C ARG A 204 11.11 -7.02 11.42
N PRO A 205 12.26 -6.41 11.09
CA PRO A 205 12.55 -5.98 9.73
C PRO A 205 12.59 -7.15 8.74
N VAL A 206 11.78 -7.06 7.70
CA VAL A 206 11.86 -7.88 6.49
C VAL A 206 11.54 -6.95 5.32
N ASP A 207 12.56 -6.65 4.51
CA ASP A 207 12.44 -5.75 3.38
C ASP A 207 11.92 -6.47 2.15
N TYR A 208 10.77 -6.00 1.65
CA TYR A 208 10.22 -6.46 0.37
C TYR A 208 10.64 -5.48 -0.74
N PRO A 209 11.50 -5.92 -1.69
CA PRO A 209 12.00 -5.04 -2.73
C PRO A 209 10.87 -4.69 -3.72
N ARG A 210 10.69 -3.39 -3.98
CA ARG A 210 9.73 -2.92 -5.00
C ARG A 210 10.21 -3.22 -6.41
N ARG A 211 11.53 -3.21 -6.61
CA ARG A 211 12.24 -3.52 -7.86
C ARG A 211 13.27 -4.61 -7.57
N GLY A 212 13.49 -5.51 -8.51
CA GLY A 212 14.41 -6.62 -8.35
C GLY A 212 13.98 -7.81 -9.20
N GLY A 213 14.86 -8.79 -9.27
CA GLY A 213 14.64 -10.06 -9.96
C GLY A 213 13.57 -10.92 -9.29
N MET A 214 13.16 -11.97 -9.99
CA MET A 214 12.11 -12.87 -9.53
C MET A 214 12.54 -13.66 -8.27
N LEU A 215 13.75 -14.21 -8.26
CA LEU A 215 14.26 -15.00 -7.14
C LEU A 215 14.48 -14.18 -5.86
N GLU A 216 14.90 -12.92 -5.99
CA GLU A 216 15.04 -11.99 -4.86
C GLU A 216 13.71 -11.78 -4.14
N ARG A 217 12.59 -11.71 -4.87
CA ARG A 217 11.26 -11.62 -4.27
C ARG A 217 10.88 -12.87 -3.48
N PHE A 218 11.32 -14.06 -3.91
CA PHE A 218 11.09 -15.30 -3.18
C PHE A 218 12.05 -15.49 -2.00
N ALA A 219 13.27 -14.95 -2.06
CA ALA A 219 14.17 -14.92 -0.90
C ALA A 219 13.55 -14.16 0.30
N VAL A 220 12.69 -13.16 0.04
CA VAL A 220 11.92 -12.48 1.10
C VAL A 220 10.99 -13.43 1.84
N TRP A 221 10.35 -14.37 1.15
CA TRP A 221 9.52 -15.38 1.81
C TRP A 221 10.34 -16.24 2.76
N GLN A 222 11.58 -16.59 2.39
CA GLN A 222 12.47 -17.34 3.27
C GLN A 222 12.89 -16.52 4.50
N ALA A 223 13.11 -15.22 4.34
CA ALA A 223 13.34 -14.30 5.46
C ALA A 223 12.11 -14.23 6.39
N VAL A 224 10.89 -14.32 5.85
CA VAL A 224 9.65 -14.43 6.64
C VAL A 224 9.61 -15.75 7.39
N LEU A 225 9.92 -16.89 6.76
CA LEU A 225 9.99 -18.18 7.44
C LEU A 225 11.02 -18.18 8.58
N ALA A 226 12.18 -17.56 8.36
CA ALA A 226 13.18 -17.38 9.40
C ALA A 226 12.65 -16.51 10.56
N ALA A 227 12.01 -15.37 10.25
CA ALA A 227 11.39 -14.53 11.27
C ALA A 227 10.30 -15.30 12.05
N VAL A 228 9.44 -16.07 11.39
CA VAL A 228 8.44 -16.89 12.07
C VAL A 228 9.10 -17.90 13.01
N ARG A 229 10.09 -18.65 12.53
CA ARG A 229 10.80 -19.64 13.34
C ARG A 229 11.50 -19.02 14.55
N ASP A 230 12.19 -17.89 14.36
CA ASP A 230 12.88 -17.19 15.44
C ASP A 230 11.92 -16.70 16.52
N GLU A 231 10.72 -16.28 16.11
CA GLU A 231 9.77 -15.63 17.00
C GLU A 231 8.87 -16.60 17.76
N ILE A 232 8.37 -17.64 17.10
CA ILE A 232 7.38 -18.57 17.69
C ILE A 232 7.85 -20.02 17.76
N GLY A 233 8.99 -20.38 17.15
CA GLY A 233 9.42 -21.78 17.05
C GLY A 233 9.73 -22.45 18.39
N GLY A 234 10.07 -21.69 19.43
CA GLY A 234 10.29 -22.19 20.79
C GLY A 234 9.05 -22.21 21.68
N LEU A 235 7.91 -21.71 21.20
CA LEU A 235 6.69 -21.62 22.01
C LEU A 235 5.93 -22.96 22.02
N PRO A 236 5.15 -23.25 23.09
CA PRO A 236 4.21 -24.36 23.06
C PRO A 236 3.28 -24.27 21.85
N ALA A 237 2.94 -25.41 21.25
CA ALA A 237 2.04 -25.46 20.09
C ALA A 237 0.78 -24.63 20.38
N GLY A 238 0.37 -23.70 19.51
CA GLY A 238 -0.81 -22.85 19.71
C GLY A 238 -0.65 -21.63 20.64
N ALA A 239 0.52 -21.42 21.26
CA ALA A 239 0.82 -20.19 22.00
C ALA A 239 1.29 -19.04 21.07
N GLY A 240 1.71 -19.37 19.84
CA GLY A 240 2.03 -18.41 18.78
C GLY A 240 0.92 -18.32 17.74
N VAL A 241 0.52 -17.11 17.38
CA VAL A 241 -0.47 -16.84 16.33
C VAL A 241 0.17 -16.01 15.22
N ILE A 242 -0.05 -16.41 13.97
CA ILE A 242 0.35 -15.63 12.80
C ILE A 242 -0.91 -15.05 12.15
N VAL A 243 -0.91 -13.75 11.96
CA VAL A 243 -1.96 -13.02 11.26
C VAL A 243 -1.39 -12.52 9.94
N ASP A 244 -1.95 -13.02 8.86
CA ASP A 244 -1.61 -12.61 7.51
C ASP A 244 -2.75 -11.75 6.94
N PRO A 245 -2.57 -10.42 6.80
CA PRO A 245 -3.62 -9.53 6.34
C PRO A 245 -3.79 -9.54 4.81
N ASP A 246 -3.60 -10.67 4.13
CA ASP A 246 -3.47 -10.80 2.66
C ASP A 246 -2.11 -10.28 2.14
N SER A 247 -1.02 -10.46 2.88
CA SER A 247 0.30 -9.82 2.68
C SER A 247 0.98 -10.14 1.35
N ARG A 248 1.77 -9.19 0.81
CA ARG A 248 2.71 -9.49 -0.30
C ARG A 248 3.87 -10.41 0.13
N LEU A 249 4.18 -10.47 1.44
CA LEU A 249 5.21 -11.35 2.01
C LEU A 249 4.88 -12.84 1.84
N SER A 250 3.59 -13.19 1.90
CA SER A 250 3.07 -14.54 1.64
C SER A 250 2.52 -14.69 0.22
N GLN A 251 2.77 -13.72 -0.67
CA GLN A 251 2.14 -13.65 -2.00
C GLN A 251 0.62 -13.85 -1.92
N LEU A 252 -0.04 -13.02 -1.10
CA LEU A 252 -1.48 -13.01 -0.89
C LEU A 252 -2.03 -14.37 -0.41
N GLY A 253 -1.27 -15.04 0.46
CA GLY A 253 -1.61 -16.35 1.05
C GLY A 253 -1.21 -17.57 0.21
N VAL A 254 -0.65 -17.38 -1.00
CA VAL A 254 -0.16 -18.49 -1.85
C VAL A 254 0.99 -19.23 -1.16
N LEU A 255 1.96 -18.48 -0.63
CA LEU A 255 3.11 -19.04 0.09
C LEU A 255 2.76 -19.28 1.58
N PRO A 256 2.96 -20.50 2.10
CA PRO A 256 2.72 -20.79 3.51
C PRO A 256 3.76 -20.11 4.41
N VAL A 257 3.34 -19.67 5.60
CA VAL A 257 4.24 -19.08 6.60
C VAL A 257 4.30 -19.87 7.91
N ALA A 258 3.42 -20.87 8.07
CA ALA A 258 3.39 -21.80 9.19
C ALA A 258 2.81 -23.14 8.76
N GLN A 259 3.16 -24.19 9.52
CA GLN A 259 2.50 -25.49 9.46
C GLN A 259 1.39 -25.54 10.52
N GLY A 260 0.29 -26.24 10.21
CA GLY A 260 -0.86 -26.39 11.11
C GLY A 260 -1.71 -25.12 11.28
N ASP A 261 -2.42 -25.05 12.40
CA ASP A 261 -3.55 -24.12 12.59
C ASP A 261 -3.16 -22.75 13.18
N ALA A 262 -1.87 -22.41 13.19
CA ALA A 262 -1.38 -21.15 13.78
C ALA A 262 -1.69 -19.90 12.91
N LEU A 263 -2.16 -20.08 11.67
CA LEU A 263 -2.38 -19.01 10.70
C LEU A 263 -3.84 -18.53 10.68
N ALA A 264 -4.03 -17.25 10.96
CA ALA A 264 -5.23 -16.51 10.64
C ALA A 264 -4.97 -15.65 9.38
N PHE A 265 -5.72 -15.89 8.31
CA PHE A 265 -5.56 -15.21 7.02
C PHE A 265 -6.79 -14.37 6.69
N PHE A 266 -6.56 -13.08 6.50
CA PHE A 266 -7.60 -12.14 6.08
C PHE A 266 -7.71 -12.15 4.56
N ASN A 267 -8.76 -12.77 4.03
CA ASN A 267 -9.05 -12.72 2.59
C ASN A 267 -9.64 -11.35 2.22
N SER A 268 -8.79 -10.35 1.95
CA SER A 268 -9.23 -8.98 1.64
C SER A 268 -10.01 -8.86 0.31
N ARG A 269 -9.94 -9.91 -0.52
CA ARG A 269 -10.59 -10.04 -1.82
C ARG A 269 -11.89 -10.84 -1.77
N GLN A 270 -12.28 -11.35 -0.60
CA GLN A 270 -13.59 -11.96 -0.44
C GLN A 270 -14.66 -10.91 -0.76
N TYR A 271 -15.58 -11.33 -1.62
CA TYR A 271 -16.69 -10.52 -2.08
C TYR A 271 -18.00 -11.26 -1.87
N ASP A 272 -18.92 -10.57 -1.21
CA ASP A 272 -20.33 -10.88 -1.16
C ASP A 272 -21.11 -9.55 -1.13
N GLU A 273 -22.42 -9.58 -1.36
CA GLU A 273 -23.24 -8.36 -1.37
C GLU A 273 -23.16 -7.57 -0.05
N SER A 274 -22.97 -8.28 1.07
CA SER A 274 -22.89 -7.68 2.41
C SER A 274 -21.56 -6.93 2.66
N THR A 275 -20.53 -7.17 1.83
CA THR A 275 -19.21 -6.53 1.91
C THR A 275 -18.97 -5.53 0.77
N ALA A 276 -19.89 -5.42 -0.20
CA ALA A 276 -19.72 -4.64 -1.44
C ALA A 276 -19.50 -3.13 -1.23
N ARG A 277 -19.87 -2.60 -0.06
CA ARG A 277 -19.74 -1.16 0.28
C ARG A 277 -18.67 -0.87 1.33
N LEU A 278 -18.00 -1.89 1.87
CA LEU A 278 -17.07 -1.71 2.97
C LEU A 278 -15.68 -1.26 2.48
N ALA A 279 -15.06 -0.36 3.23
CA ALA A 279 -13.64 -0.05 3.07
C ALA A 279 -12.76 -1.17 3.65
N MET A 280 -11.47 -1.20 3.28
CA MET A 280 -10.48 -2.16 3.78
C MET A 280 -10.45 -2.24 5.31
N ALA A 281 -10.49 -1.08 5.98
CA ALA A 281 -10.51 -1.01 7.44
C ALA A 281 -11.79 -1.63 8.05
N GLU A 282 -12.94 -1.48 7.40
CA GLU A 282 -14.21 -2.06 7.87
C GLU A 282 -14.23 -3.57 7.69
N LEU A 283 -13.67 -4.06 6.58
CA LEU A 283 -13.50 -5.50 6.33
C LEU A 283 -12.56 -6.13 7.35
N ALA A 284 -11.46 -5.46 7.70
CA ALA A 284 -10.54 -5.94 8.72
C ALA A 284 -11.23 -6.06 10.09
N ASN A 285 -12.09 -5.11 10.47
CA ASN A 285 -12.89 -5.22 11.70
C ASN A 285 -13.83 -6.42 11.64
N ARG A 286 -14.61 -6.55 10.56
CA ARG A 286 -15.59 -7.64 10.39
C ARG A 286 -14.92 -9.01 10.39
N TRP A 287 -13.79 -9.14 9.71
CA TRP A 287 -12.99 -10.36 9.70
C TRP A 287 -12.41 -10.66 11.09
N ALA A 288 -11.92 -9.65 11.81
CA ALA A 288 -11.44 -9.83 13.17
C ALA A 288 -12.58 -10.30 14.12
N ASP A 289 -13.81 -9.82 13.92
CA ASP A 289 -14.97 -10.31 14.68
C ASP A 289 -15.24 -11.81 14.41
N SER A 290 -15.14 -12.25 13.15
CA SER A 290 -15.36 -13.67 12.80
C SER A 290 -14.25 -14.60 13.29
N VAL A 291 -12.99 -14.14 13.30
CA VAL A 291 -11.83 -15.00 13.63
C VAL A 291 -11.50 -14.95 15.12
N PHE A 292 -11.49 -13.75 15.73
CA PHE A 292 -11.04 -13.55 17.11
C PHE A 292 -12.17 -13.30 18.11
N GLY A 293 -13.40 -13.17 17.60
CA GLY A 293 -14.59 -12.85 18.37
C GLY A 293 -14.95 -11.36 18.33
N PRO A 294 -16.19 -11.02 18.71
CA PRO A 294 -16.68 -9.64 18.68
C PRO A 294 -15.83 -8.70 19.54
N GLY A 295 -15.70 -7.45 19.09
CA GLY A 295 -14.99 -6.42 19.83
C GLY A 295 -15.38 -5.02 19.39
N PRO A 296 -14.80 -3.97 20.01
CA PRO A 296 -15.06 -2.60 19.61
C PRO A 296 -14.59 -2.36 18.17
N ARG A 297 -15.36 -1.57 17.41
CA ARG A 297 -14.93 -1.08 16.10
C ARG A 297 -13.66 -0.23 16.28
N ARG A 298 -12.63 -0.53 15.50
CA ARG A 298 -11.37 0.21 15.46
C ARG A 298 -11.24 0.97 14.14
N TYR A 299 -10.78 2.21 14.23
CA TYR A 299 -10.40 3.01 13.07
C TYR A 299 -8.89 2.86 12.82
N PRO A 300 -8.40 3.09 11.59
CA PRO A 300 -6.99 3.24 11.31
C PRO A 300 -6.31 4.18 12.32
N ARG A 301 -5.07 3.87 12.70
CA ARG A 301 -4.30 4.65 13.67
C ARG A 301 -2.81 4.57 13.36
N VAL A 302 -2.09 5.63 13.69
CA VAL A 302 -0.62 5.64 13.75
C VAL A 302 -0.16 5.92 15.18
N TRP A 303 1.00 5.37 15.53
CA TRP A 303 1.70 5.59 16.80
C TRP A 303 3.09 6.13 16.47
N LEU A 304 3.13 7.43 16.14
CA LEU A 304 4.34 8.11 15.71
C LEU A 304 5.32 8.28 16.88
N PRO A 305 6.63 8.04 16.68
CA PRO A 305 7.65 8.41 17.65
C PRO A 305 7.60 9.91 18.01
N SER A 306 8.02 10.24 19.24
CA SER A 306 7.88 11.58 19.81
C SER A 306 8.65 12.66 19.02
N GLU A 307 9.79 12.31 18.45
CA GLU A 307 10.63 13.24 17.70
C GLU A 307 9.98 13.72 16.38
N PRO A 308 9.58 12.85 15.43
CA PRO A 308 8.82 13.27 14.25
C PRO A 308 7.57 14.08 14.61
N LEU A 309 6.83 13.67 15.65
CA LEU A 309 5.64 14.38 16.10
C LEU A 309 5.96 15.80 16.56
N ARG A 310 7.00 15.97 17.40
CA ARG A 310 7.45 17.28 17.89
C ARG A 310 7.93 18.16 16.74
N ARG A 311 8.72 17.60 15.81
CA ARG A 311 9.24 18.34 14.65
C ARG A 311 8.13 18.79 13.71
N GLY A 312 7.22 17.89 13.34
CA GLY A 312 6.07 18.19 12.48
C GLY A 312 5.17 19.26 13.10
N ARG A 313 4.86 19.15 14.40
CA ARG A 313 4.08 20.17 15.12
C ARG A 313 4.78 21.52 15.12
N ALA A 314 6.05 21.58 15.55
CA ALA A 314 6.79 22.82 15.61
C ALA A 314 6.93 23.49 14.23
N PHE A 315 7.11 22.68 13.18
CA PHE A 315 7.11 23.17 11.80
C PHE A 315 5.76 23.76 11.39
N CYS A 316 4.66 23.03 11.60
CA CYS A 316 3.32 23.52 11.27
C CYS A 316 2.95 24.77 12.09
N ASP A 317 3.34 24.87 13.36
CA ASP A 317 3.09 26.05 14.18
C ASP A 317 3.79 27.30 13.62
N ARG A 318 5.00 27.17 13.06
CA ARG A 318 5.68 28.27 12.34
C ARG A 318 4.94 28.63 11.05
N CYS A 319 4.52 27.65 10.26
CA CYS A 319 3.74 27.88 9.05
C CYS A 319 2.38 28.55 9.34
N ARG A 320 1.80 28.30 10.51
CA ARG A 320 0.52 28.88 10.95
C ARG A 320 0.63 30.35 11.36
N ALA A 321 1.84 30.91 11.43
CA ALA A 321 2.05 32.33 11.71
C ALA A 321 1.13 33.22 10.86
N GLY A 322 0.48 34.20 11.48
CA GLY A 322 -0.51 35.06 10.84
C GLY A 322 -1.91 34.44 10.69
N GLY A 323 -2.22 33.36 11.42
CA GLY A 323 -3.55 32.73 11.40
C GLY A 323 -3.85 31.94 10.13
N ARG A 324 -2.80 31.46 9.46
CA ARG A 324 -2.93 30.78 8.16
C ARG A 324 -3.53 29.38 8.32
N ARG A 325 -4.42 29.02 7.40
CA ARG A 325 -4.90 27.66 7.21
C ARG A 325 -3.83 26.83 6.51
N LEU A 326 -3.48 25.69 7.08
CA LEU A 326 -2.48 24.77 6.56
C LEU A 326 -3.16 23.64 5.77
N VAL A 327 -2.84 23.59 4.48
CA VAL A 327 -3.33 22.55 3.57
C VAL A 327 -2.16 21.66 3.20
N CYS A 328 -2.14 20.44 3.71
CA CYS A 328 -1.12 19.47 3.34
C CYS A 328 -1.49 18.80 2.00
N VAL A 329 -0.57 18.79 1.04
CA VAL A 329 -0.81 18.26 -0.30
C VAL A 329 0.27 17.23 -0.65
N SER A 330 -0.13 16.10 -1.23
CA SER A 330 0.80 15.18 -1.88
C SER A 330 0.28 14.68 -3.22
N PHE A 331 1.16 14.77 -4.22
CA PHE A 331 0.96 14.25 -5.57
C PHE A 331 1.72 12.93 -5.81
N GLY A 332 2.22 12.31 -4.74
CA GLY A 332 2.88 11.00 -4.80
C GLY A 332 1.88 9.89 -5.11
N VAL A 333 2.22 9.04 -6.09
CA VAL A 333 1.40 7.89 -6.53
C VAL A 333 2.13 6.55 -6.38
N GLY A 334 3.28 6.55 -5.70
CA GLY A 334 4.02 5.33 -5.42
C GLY A 334 4.58 4.63 -6.66
N GLY A 335 4.77 5.37 -7.76
CA GLY A 335 5.26 4.86 -9.04
C GLY A 335 4.17 4.41 -10.02
N ASN A 336 2.90 4.47 -9.65
CA ASN A 336 1.78 4.12 -10.52
C ASN A 336 1.17 5.38 -11.17
N ASP A 337 1.69 5.77 -12.32
CA ASP A 337 1.30 7.02 -13.01
C ASP A 337 -0.18 7.02 -13.46
N ARG A 338 -0.81 5.84 -13.64
CA ARG A 338 -2.26 5.70 -13.89
C ARG A 338 -3.12 6.36 -12.80
N LYS A 339 -2.62 6.42 -11.55
CA LYS A 339 -3.34 7.07 -10.44
C LYS A 339 -3.26 8.60 -10.49
N ARG A 340 -2.49 9.20 -11.40
CA ARG A 340 -2.40 10.65 -11.56
C ARG A 340 -3.44 11.14 -12.55
N VAL A 341 -3.96 12.34 -12.30
CA VAL A 341 -4.82 13.03 -13.25
C VAL A 341 -3.97 13.68 -14.34
N GLY A 342 -2.95 14.45 -13.94
CA GLY A 342 -2.05 15.12 -14.87
C GLY A 342 -1.35 16.33 -14.24
N GLU A 343 -0.29 16.81 -14.90
CA GLU A 343 0.50 17.95 -14.41
C GLU A 343 -0.30 19.25 -14.38
N ARG A 344 -1.20 19.46 -15.35
CA ARG A 344 -2.04 20.65 -15.39
C ARG A 344 -3.09 20.63 -14.27
N PHE A 345 -3.65 19.48 -13.91
CA PHE A 345 -4.45 19.34 -12.69
C PHE A 345 -3.68 19.76 -11.43
N GLU A 346 -2.47 19.24 -11.25
CA GLU A 346 -1.61 19.53 -10.07
C GLU A 346 -1.34 21.03 -9.94
N ARG A 347 -1.04 21.70 -11.06
CA ARG A 347 -0.86 23.16 -11.12
C ARG A 347 -2.12 23.94 -10.78
N LEU A 348 -3.23 23.61 -11.43
CA LEU A 348 -4.50 24.30 -11.23
C LEU A 348 -5.00 24.15 -9.79
N LEU A 349 -4.79 22.99 -9.17
CA LEU A 349 -5.13 22.77 -7.78
C LEU A 349 -4.31 23.67 -6.85
N ILE A 350 -2.98 23.69 -6.99
CA ILE A 350 -2.13 24.56 -6.17
C ILE A 350 -2.48 26.03 -6.36
N ALA A 351 -2.67 26.48 -7.60
CA ALA A 351 -3.09 27.85 -7.89
C ALA A 351 -4.45 28.18 -7.24
N GLY A 352 -5.42 27.26 -7.32
CA GLY A 352 -6.73 27.42 -6.68
C GLY A 352 -6.66 27.51 -5.16
N LEU A 353 -5.78 26.73 -4.51
CA LEU A 353 -5.54 26.81 -3.07
C LEU A 353 -4.85 28.11 -2.67
N LEU A 354 -3.88 28.58 -3.47
CA LEU A 354 -3.17 29.83 -3.22
C LEU A 354 -4.04 31.08 -3.48
N ALA A 355 -5.09 30.96 -4.30
CA ALA A 355 -6.08 32.02 -4.49
C ALA A 355 -6.93 32.26 -3.23
N GLU A 356 -7.07 31.27 -2.34
CA GLU A 356 -7.76 31.45 -1.06
C GLU A 356 -6.91 32.31 -0.10
N PRO A 357 -7.46 33.41 0.45
CA PRO A 357 -6.75 34.22 1.43
C PRO A 357 -6.38 33.40 2.66
N HIS A 358 -5.25 33.76 3.30
CA HIS A 358 -4.75 33.08 4.50
C HIS A 358 -4.48 31.57 4.35
N THR A 359 -4.38 31.03 3.13
CA THR A 359 -3.96 29.64 2.90
C THR A 359 -2.44 29.53 2.74
N CYS A 360 -1.85 28.54 3.44
CA CYS A 360 -0.49 28.05 3.27
C CYS A 360 -0.54 26.58 2.84
N VAL A 361 0.09 26.25 1.72
CA VAL A 361 0.15 24.90 1.17
C VAL A 361 1.48 24.25 1.54
N LEU A 362 1.41 23.12 2.23
CA LEU A 362 2.55 22.28 2.58
C LEU A 362 2.60 21.10 1.60
N LEU A 363 3.44 21.22 0.58
CA LEU A 363 3.54 20.25 -0.50
C LEU A 363 4.62 19.21 -0.19
N ASP A 364 4.24 17.93 -0.12
CA ASP A 364 5.18 16.82 -0.04
C ASP A 364 6.08 16.77 -1.30
N SER A 365 7.39 16.76 -1.08
CA SER A 365 8.38 16.69 -2.17
C SER A 365 8.46 15.30 -2.81
N GLY A 366 7.91 14.28 -2.15
CA GLY A 366 7.96 12.89 -2.60
C GLY A 366 9.29 12.20 -2.32
N ALA A 367 9.27 10.87 -2.40
CA ALA A 367 10.40 10.04 -1.97
C ALA A 367 11.40 9.74 -3.10
N GLY A 368 10.97 9.84 -4.36
CA GLY A 368 11.78 9.52 -5.54
C GLY A 368 12.30 10.73 -6.31
N GLN A 369 13.34 10.54 -7.12
CA GLN A 369 13.90 11.61 -7.97
C GLN A 369 12.85 12.19 -8.94
N VAL A 370 12.01 11.35 -9.54
CA VAL A 370 10.94 11.77 -10.45
C VAL A 370 9.91 12.65 -9.74
N GLU A 371 9.45 12.23 -8.55
CA GLU A 371 8.51 13.01 -7.75
C GLU A 371 9.12 14.35 -7.32
N ARG A 372 10.37 14.34 -6.84
CA ARG A 372 11.09 15.57 -6.46
C ARG A 372 11.27 16.54 -7.63
N ALA A 373 11.59 16.03 -8.82
CA ALA A 373 11.73 16.86 -10.02
C ALA A 373 10.40 17.53 -10.41
N ARG A 374 9.29 16.79 -10.35
CA ARG A 374 7.94 17.35 -10.61
C ARG A 374 7.57 18.42 -9.59
N THR A 375 7.76 18.14 -8.30
CA THR A 375 7.48 19.13 -7.24
C THR A 375 8.36 20.37 -7.38
N ALA A 376 9.62 20.22 -7.76
CA ALA A 376 10.51 21.35 -8.04
C ALA A 376 10.03 22.19 -9.23
N GLY A 377 9.58 21.57 -10.32
CA GLY A 377 8.99 22.26 -11.48
C GLY A 377 7.72 23.03 -11.11
N LEU A 378 6.84 22.42 -10.31
CA LEU A 378 5.62 23.05 -9.80
C LEU A 378 5.93 24.27 -8.92
N LEU A 379 6.93 24.15 -8.03
CA LEU A 379 7.37 25.25 -7.17
C LEU A 379 7.92 26.43 -8.00
N ALA A 380 8.75 26.13 -9.02
CA ALA A 380 9.32 27.13 -9.91
C ALA A 380 8.24 27.88 -10.71
N GLU A 381 7.23 27.17 -11.22
CA GLU A 381 6.14 27.78 -11.96
C GLU A 381 5.29 28.70 -11.07
N MET A 382 4.94 28.26 -9.85
CA MET A 382 4.19 29.11 -8.91
C MET A 382 4.99 30.34 -8.48
N GLY A 383 6.30 30.20 -8.32
CA GLY A 383 7.21 31.33 -8.07
C GLY A 383 7.26 32.32 -9.23
N ALA A 384 7.36 31.84 -10.46
CA ALA A 384 7.30 32.68 -11.67
C ALA A 384 5.94 33.40 -11.82
N GLY A 385 4.85 32.80 -11.30
CA GLY A 385 3.53 33.41 -11.17
C GLY A 385 3.40 34.46 -10.05
N GLY A 386 4.48 34.78 -9.33
CA GLY A 386 4.50 35.81 -8.29
C GLY A 386 4.10 35.31 -6.89
N HIS A 387 3.94 34.01 -6.68
CA HIS A 387 3.68 33.46 -5.34
C HIS A 387 4.98 33.38 -4.54
N ALA A 388 4.90 33.70 -3.24
CA ALA A 388 6.00 33.43 -2.31
C ALA A 388 6.13 31.92 -2.08
N VAL A 389 7.25 31.35 -2.48
CA VAL A 389 7.51 29.90 -2.46
C VAL A 389 8.83 29.58 -1.79
N CYS A 390 8.92 28.44 -1.09
CA CYS A 390 10.20 27.95 -0.59
C CYS A 390 10.28 26.42 -0.56
N ARG A 391 11.51 25.88 -0.47
CA ARG A 391 11.78 24.46 -0.24
C ARG A 391 12.55 24.30 1.06
N THR A 392 12.16 23.33 1.88
CA THR A 392 12.80 23.11 3.18
C THR A 392 12.66 21.66 3.66
N THR A 393 13.30 21.36 4.80
CA THR A 393 13.12 20.12 5.57
C THR A 393 12.59 20.47 6.96
N LEU A 394 12.13 19.48 7.73
CA LEU A 394 11.73 19.75 9.12
C LEU A 394 12.92 20.09 10.04
N GLU A 395 14.14 19.75 9.62
CA GLU A 395 15.39 19.94 10.36
C GLU A 395 16.10 21.27 10.03
N ALA A 396 15.65 21.98 8.99
CA ALA A 396 16.27 23.23 8.58
C ALA A 396 16.29 24.26 9.74
N PRO A 397 17.47 24.76 10.18
CA PRO A 397 17.59 25.64 11.34
C PRO A 397 16.83 26.95 11.19
N GLU A 398 16.86 27.52 9.98
CA GLU A 398 16.19 28.77 9.59
C GLU A 398 14.65 28.60 9.59
N GLY A 399 14.15 27.36 9.51
CA GLY A 399 12.74 27.07 9.28
C GLY A 399 12.24 27.46 7.88
N PRO A 400 10.93 27.38 7.63
CA PRO A 400 10.34 27.89 6.40
C PRO A 400 10.32 29.43 6.42
N ASP A 401 10.51 30.05 5.26
CA ASP A 401 10.25 31.48 5.08
C ASP A 401 8.81 31.81 5.53
N GLY A 402 8.69 32.69 6.53
CA GLY A 402 7.40 33.07 7.11
C GLY A 402 6.44 33.70 6.11
N SER A 403 6.95 34.28 5.02
CA SER A 403 6.15 34.86 3.93
C SER A 403 5.69 33.84 2.89
N ALA A 404 6.35 32.67 2.80
CA ALA A 404 6.04 31.66 1.79
C ALA A 404 4.63 31.09 1.99
N ARG A 405 3.87 31.03 0.89
CA ARG A 405 2.51 30.47 0.85
C ARG A 405 2.47 29.06 0.27
N LEU A 406 3.48 28.68 -0.52
CA LEU A 406 3.69 27.31 -0.98
C LEU A 406 5.06 26.84 -0.50
N ILE A 407 5.06 25.81 0.33
CA ILE A 407 6.27 25.27 0.96
C ILE A 407 6.42 23.82 0.53
N ALA A 408 7.41 23.52 -0.31
CA ALA A 408 7.79 22.15 -0.62
C ALA A 408 8.63 21.58 0.54
N VAL A 409 8.13 20.52 1.19
CA VAL A 409 8.74 19.90 2.36
C VAL A 409 9.29 18.54 1.98
N GLU A 410 10.57 18.30 2.25
CA GLU A 410 11.16 16.97 2.15
C GLU A 410 11.10 16.28 3.52
N THR A 411 10.45 15.11 3.56
CA THR A 411 10.14 14.39 4.80
C THR A 411 10.28 12.87 4.64
N GLY A 412 10.68 12.19 5.72
CA GLY A 412 10.40 10.76 5.91
C GLY A 412 8.89 10.48 6.08
N ILE A 413 8.48 9.21 6.13
CA ILE A 413 7.03 8.90 6.23
C ILE A 413 6.48 9.27 7.62
N GLY A 414 7.25 9.08 8.70
CA GLY A 414 6.82 9.47 10.05
C GLY A 414 6.68 10.98 10.21
N GLU A 415 7.58 11.74 9.60
CA GLU A 415 7.53 13.20 9.55
C GLU A 415 6.36 13.71 8.72
N PHE A 416 6.14 13.11 7.55
CA PHE A 416 4.98 13.45 6.73
C PHE A 416 3.66 13.18 7.46
N ALA A 417 3.56 12.05 8.16
CA ALA A 417 2.41 11.75 9.01
C ALA A 417 2.23 12.80 10.11
N ALA A 418 3.32 13.28 10.74
CA ALA A 418 3.26 14.33 11.76
C ALA A 418 2.84 15.70 11.20
N VAL A 419 3.28 16.03 9.98
CA VAL A 419 2.84 17.24 9.26
C VAL A 419 1.35 17.15 8.94
N ILE A 420 0.88 16.03 8.38
CA ILE A 420 -0.55 15.79 8.12
C ILE A 420 -1.36 15.95 9.42
N GLY A 421 -0.95 15.29 10.50
CA GLY A 421 -1.64 15.34 11.79
C GLY A 421 -1.66 16.72 12.46
N SER A 422 -0.82 17.66 11.98
CA SER A 422 -0.73 19.03 12.49
C SER A 422 -1.33 20.08 11.52
N ALA A 423 -1.73 19.66 10.32
CA ALA A 423 -2.39 20.49 9.32
C ALA A 423 -3.91 20.54 9.53
N ASP A 424 -4.58 21.48 8.86
CA ASP A 424 -6.03 21.66 9.00
C ASP A 424 -6.81 20.74 8.05
N GLU A 425 -6.20 20.34 6.94
CA GLU A 425 -6.73 19.36 5.99
C GLU A 425 -5.62 18.74 5.13
N TYR A 426 -5.95 17.63 4.45
CA TYR A 426 -5.10 16.94 3.51
C TYR A 426 -5.78 16.80 2.13
N ILE A 427 -5.03 16.97 1.04
CA ILE A 427 -5.50 16.76 -0.33
C ILE A 427 -4.46 15.93 -1.08
N GLY A 428 -4.89 14.91 -1.81
CA GLY A 428 -3.97 14.13 -2.63
C GLY A 428 -4.64 13.02 -3.43
N TYR A 429 -3.84 12.23 -4.13
CA TYR A 429 -4.31 11.05 -4.85
C TYR A 429 -4.58 9.86 -3.92
N ASP A 430 -5.10 8.77 -4.50
CA ASP A 430 -5.21 7.45 -3.87
C ASP A 430 -3.83 6.86 -3.48
N SER A 431 -3.29 7.34 -2.36
CA SER A 431 -1.96 7.02 -1.85
C SER A 431 -1.96 6.89 -0.32
N ALA A 432 -0.79 6.62 0.27
CA ALA A 432 -0.65 6.43 1.71
C ALA A 432 -1.11 7.66 2.53
N GLY A 433 -0.99 8.87 1.99
CA GLY A 433 -1.35 10.11 2.71
C GLY A 433 -2.81 10.18 3.12
N GLN A 434 -3.75 9.68 2.29
CA GLN A 434 -5.18 9.68 2.65
C GLN A 434 -5.44 8.86 3.92
N HIS A 435 -4.74 7.72 4.06
CA HIS A 435 -4.91 6.82 5.19
C HIS A 435 -4.23 7.38 6.45
N LEU A 436 -3.11 8.10 6.30
CA LEU A 436 -2.47 8.84 7.39
C LEU A 436 -3.36 9.98 7.91
N ALA A 437 -4.03 10.70 7.01
CA ALA A 437 -5.01 11.72 7.38
C ALA A 437 -6.20 11.08 8.12
N ALA A 438 -6.73 9.97 7.60
CA ALA A 438 -7.83 9.24 8.23
C ALA A 438 -7.47 8.70 9.62
N ALA A 439 -6.25 8.18 9.77
CA ALA A 439 -5.74 7.66 11.03
C ALA A 439 -5.58 8.73 12.13
N GLN A 440 -5.56 10.00 11.74
CA GLN A 440 -5.40 11.16 12.63
C GLN A 440 -6.63 12.08 12.62
N ALA A 441 -7.74 11.65 12.02
CA ALA A 441 -8.99 12.40 11.91
C ALA A 441 -8.87 13.77 11.21
N VAL A 442 -7.86 13.91 10.34
CA VAL A 442 -7.65 15.12 9.52
C VAL A 442 -8.59 15.06 8.32
N PRO A 443 -9.39 16.12 8.06
CA PRO A 443 -10.24 16.19 6.87
C PRO A 443 -9.44 15.91 5.60
N CYS A 444 -9.94 15.03 4.74
CA CYS A 444 -9.18 14.57 3.58
C CYS A 444 -10.03 14.55 2.30
N TYR A 445 -9.44 15.08 1.23
CA TYR A 445 -10.00 15.12 -0.12
C TYR A 445 -9.12 14.27 -1.04
N THR A 446 -9.61 13.08 -1.40
CA THR A 446 -8.86 12.11 -2.19
C THR A 446 -9.34 12.08 -3.63
N VAL A 447 -8.41 12.29 -4.56
CA VAL A 447 -8.67 12.14 -5.99
C VAL A 447 -8.33 10.73 -6.43
N PHE A 448 -9.34 9.99 -6.88
CA PHE A 448 -9.18 8.67 -7.49
C PHE A 448 -9.19 8.83 -9.01
N ALA A 449 -8.10 8.43 -9.67
CA ALA A 449 -7.94 8.44 -11.11
C ALA A 449 -7.49 7.06 -11.62
N GLY A 450 -7.61 6.83 -12.93
CA GLY A 450 -7.10 5.63 -13.58
C GLY A 450 -7.91 4.35 -13.32
N THR A 451 -9.12 4.51 -12.80
CA THR A 451 -10.05 3.39 -12.58
C THR A 451 -11.49 3.91 -12.59
N ASN A 452 -12.38 3.13 -13.19
CA ASN A 452 -13.83 3.28 -13.08
C ASN A 452 -14.46 2.15 -12.25
N ASP A 453 -13.63 1.31 -11.62
CA ASP A 453 -14.11 0.28 -10.72
C ASP A 453 -14.54 0.90 -9.38
N THR A 454 -15.85 0.91 -9.16
CA THR A 454 -16.44 1.39 -7.92
C THR A 454 -16.05 0.54 -6.71
N ARG A 455 -15.71 -0.75 -6.90
CA ARG A 455 -15.28 -1.64 -5.83
C ARG A 455 -13.90 -1.24 -5.35
N PHE A 456 -12.93 -1.06 -6.25
CA PHE A 456 -11.61 -0.51 -5.93
C PHE A 456 -11.71 0.79 -5.12
N VAL A 457 -12.48 1.77 -5.62
CA VAL A 457 -12.66 3.07 -4.95
C VAL A 457 -13.25 2.88 -3.55
N ARG A 458 -14.29 2.06 -3.41
CA ARG A 458 -14.92 1.80 -2.10
C ARG A 458 -13.98 1.09 -1.14
N ARG A 459 -13.18 0.14 -1.62
CA ARG A 459 -12.26 -0.65 -0.80
C ARG A 459 -11.10 0.22 -0.30
N TRP A 460 -10.55 1.08 -1.14
CA TRP A 460 -9.39 1.91 -0.81
C TRP A 460 -9.70 3.33 -0.30
N ARG A 461 -10.97 3.76 -0.26
CA ARG A 461 -11.31 5.05 0.35
C ARG A 461 -10.78 5.15 1.80
N ALA A 462 -10.36 6.35 2.17
CA ALA A 462 -10.12 6.72 3.55
C ALA A 462 -11.31 6.35 4.47
N PHE A 463 -11.00 5.81 5.65
CA PHE A 463 -11.97 5.46 6.68
C PHE A 463 -11.39 5.83 8.04
N GLY A 464 -12.14 6.58 8.83
CA GLY A 464 -11.70 7.12 10.11
C GLY A 464 -12.84 7.82 10.84
N PRO A 465 -12.57 8.45 12.00
CA PRO A 465 -13.58 9.21 12.74
C PRO A 465 -13.80 10.64 12.22
N GLY A 466 -13.04 11.09 11.22
CA GLY A 466 -13.13 12.42 10.61
C GLY A 466 -13.98 12.50 9.34
N GLU A 467 -13.81 13.57 8.57
CA GLU A 467 -14.50 13.80 7.30
C GLU A 467 -13.62 13.41 6.11
N PHE A 468 -14.15 12.57 5.21
CA PHE A 468 -13.40 12.02 4.08
C PHE A 468 -14.22 12.14 2.82
N HIS A 469 -13.64 12.76 1.80
CA HIS A 469 -14.31 13.03 0.54
C HIS A 469 -13.55 12.36 -0.60
N VAL A 470 -14.27 11.58 -1.40
CA VAL A 470 -13.77 10.97 -2.62
C VAL A 470 -14.17 11.82 -3.81
N ILE A 471 -13.20 12.22 -4.62
CA ILE A 471 -13.37 12.88 -5.90
C ILE A 471 -12.89 11.89 -6.97
N HIS A 472 -13.82 11.31 -7.72
CA HIS A 472 -13.48 10.45 -8.85
C HIS A 472 -13.19 11.29 -10.10
N ALA A 473 -12.05 11.05 -10.74
CA ALA A 473 -11.61 11.65 -11.99
C ALA A 473 -11.56 10.58 -13.08
N ASP A 474 -12.42 10.71 -14.09
CA ASP A 474 -12.56 9.73 -15.18
C ASP A 474 -11.49 9.93 -16.26
N THR A 475 -10.24 9.66 -15.91
CA THR A 475 -9.11 9.77 -16.85
C THR A 475 -9.14 8.71 -17.96
N LEU A 476 -10.04 7.71 -17.88
CA LEU A 476 -10.21 6.68 -18.90
C LEU A 476 -11.09 7.16 -20.06
N ARG A 477 -12.13 7.95 -19.78
CA ARG A 477 -12.97 8.56 -20.83
C ARG A 477 -12.38 9.84 -21.38
N ASP A 478 -11.87 10.69 -20.49
CA ASP A 478 -11.46 12.04 -20.87
C ASP A 478 -10.00 12.11 -21.38
N GLY A 479 -9.25 11.01 -21.24
CA GLY A 479 -7.85 10.90 -21.61
C GLY A 479 -6.91 11.76 -20.76
N PRO A 480 -5.58 11.68 -20.97
CA PRO A 480 -4.62 12.58 -20.32
C PRO A 480 -4.91 14.04 -20.70
N GLY A 481 -5.27 14.87 -19.71
CA GLY A 481 -5.58 16.29 -19.92
C GLY A 481 -7.06 16.65 -20.07
N GLY A 482 -7.96 15.66 -20.12
CA GLY A 482 -9.41 15.90 -20.10
C GLY A 482 -9.98 16.10 -18.69
N ASP A 483 -10.96 16.99 -18.57
CA ASP A 483 -11.72 17.34 -17.33
C ASP A 483 -10.91 17.74 -16.07
N GLU A 484 -9.60 18.04 -16.20
CA GLU A 484 -8.72 18.41 -15.09
C GLU A 484 -9.23 19.63 -14.31
N GLY A 485 -9.66 20.69 -15.02
CA GLY A 485 -10.17 21.91 -14.41
C GLY A 485 -11.46 21.70 -13.63
N ARG A 486 -12.35 20.81 -14.10
CA ARG A 486 -13.57 20.45 -13.37
C ARG A 486 -13.26 19.57 -12.18
N THR A 487 -12.26 18.69 -12.28
CA THR A 487 -11.77 17.92 -11.13
C THR A 487 -11.26 18.86 -10.05
N VAL A 488 -10.46 19.89 -10.41
CA VAL A 488 -10.05 20.95 -9.47
C VAL A 488 -11.27 21.67 -8.88
N ALA A 489 -12.22 22.10 -9.72
CA ALA A 489 -13.43 22.78 -9.24
C ALA A 489 -14.19 21.92 -8.22
N ARG A 490 -14.38 20.62 -8.48
CA ARG A 490 -15.03 19.67 -7.57
C ARG A 490 -14.27 19.50 -6.25
N VAL A 491 -12.93 19.46 -6.27
CA VAL A 491 -12.12 19.44 -5.04
C VAL A 491 -12.37 20.71 -4.22
N LEU A 492 -12.30 21.89 -4.85
CA LEU A 492 -12.47 23.18 -4.18
C LEU A 492 -13.91 23.40 -3.69
N ASP A 493 -14.92 22.99 -4.45
CA ASP A 493 -16.33 23.05 -4.07
C ASP A 493 -16.60 22.17 -2.84
N ARG A 494 -16.08 20.95 -2.83
CA ARG A 494 -16.25 20.04 -1.70
C ARG A 494 -15.55 20.56 -0.44
N ARG A 495 -14.41 21.23 -0.59
CA ARG A 495 -13.72 21.95 0.50
C ARG A 495 -14.58 23.08 1.06
N ARG A 496 -15.18 23.89 0.19
CA ARG A 496 -16.06 25.00 0.59
C ARG A 496 -17.31 24.52 1.31
N GLU A 497 -17.96 23.45 0.84
CA GLU A 497 -19.12 22.85 1.49
C GLU A 497 -18.80 22.41 2.93
N ALA A 498 -17.68 21.72 3.14
CA ALA A 498 -17.26 21.26 4.46
C ALA A 498 -16.93 22.45 5.40
N CYS A 499 -16.25 23.48 4.90
CA CYS A 499 -15.94 24.68 5.67
C CYS A 499 -17.19 25.52 6.01
N GLY A 500 -18.16 25.59 5.09
CA GLY A 500 -19.42 26.30 5.28
C GLY A 500 -20.35 25.63 6.31
N GLY A 501 -20.29 24.30 6.42
CA GLY A 501 -20.99 23.55 7.47
C GLY A 501 -20.33 23.68 8.85
N ALA A 502 -19.00 23.84 8.91
CA ALA A 502 -18.25 23.94 10.16
C ALA A 502 -18.54 25.23 10.97
N ALA A 503 -19.01 26.30 10.33
CA ALA A 503 -19.49 27.50 11.03
C ALA A 503 -20.68 27.23 11.99
N ALA A 504 -21.37 26.09 11.83
CA ALA A 504 -22.48 25.67 12.70
C ALA A 504 -22.08 24.66 13.79
N ALA A 505 -20.83 24.15 13.80
CA ALA A 505 -20.46 22.99 14.64
C ALA A 505 -19.07 23.10 15.30
N ILE A 506 -18.69 24.28 15.81
CA ILE A 506 -17.52 24.41 16.68
C ILE A 506 -17.91 24.19 18.14
N ALA A 507 -18.03 22.92 18.50
CA ALA A 507 -17.84 22.44 19.86
C ALA A 507 -17.16 21.06 19.77
N ARG A 508 -15.86 21.03 19.49
CA ARG A 508 -15.06 19.80 19.58
C ARG A 508 -14.65 19.56 21.04
N PRO A 509 -14.80 18.35 21.60
CA PRO A 509 -14.32 18.03 22.95
C PRO A 509 -12.79 17.95 22.96
N ALA A 510 -12.18 18.46 24.02
CA ALA A 510 -10.75 18.36 24.27
C ALA A 510 -10.32 16.89 24.42
N LEU A 511 -9.40 16.45 23.56
CA LEU A 511 -8.61 15.23 23.75
C LEU A 511 -7.30 15.62 24.46
N CYS A 512 -7.23 15.42 25.78
CA CYS A 512 -6.06 14.98 26.55
C CYS A 512 -6.36 15.10 28.06
N GLY A 513 -6.19 14.00 28.81
CA GLY A 513 -6.59 13.89 30.22
C GLY A 513 -5.57 14.34 31.26
N SER A 514 -5.92 14.08 32.52
CA SER A 514 -5.01 13.96 33.66
C SER A 514 -5.64 12.95 34.65
N PRO A 515 -4.92 11.91 35.08
CA PRO A 515 -5.20 11.21 36.32
C PRO A 515 -4.31 11.78 37.44
N GLY A 516 -4.93 12.07 38.58
CA GLY A 516 -4.28 12.51 39.83
C GLY A 516 -5.23 13.47 40.53
N GLY A 517 -5.81 13.21 41.69
CA GLY A 517 -5.56 12.36 42.87
C GLY A 517 -6.31 13.08 44.03
N PRO A 518 -6.22 12.67 45.31
CA PRO A 518 -5.74 11.44 45.92
C PRO A 518 -6.84 10.37 46.10
#